data_AF-A0A1W9XD22-F1
#
_entry.id   AF-A0A1W9XD22-F1
#
_cell.length_a   1.000
_cell.length_b   1.000
_cell.length_c   1.000
_cell.angle_alpha   90.00
_cell.angle_beta   90.00
_cell.angle_gamma   90.00
#
_symmetry.space_group_name_H-M   'P 1'
#
loop_
_entity.id
_entity.type
_entity.pdbx_description
1 polymer ?
#
loop_
_entity_poly.entity_id
_entity_poly.type
_entity_poly.pdbx_seq_one_letter_code
_entity_poly.pdbx_strand_id
1 'polypeptide(L)'
;MRNKLKINLSGFTNIYTLFLLKSIYQLNKNGRAAYIIPSEFLNSDYGKYIKEYLLTSDTLRHIITFGFRQNIFDDALTTSAIILLAKDKNDKQVCLSVADSIGKLNGIATIINNYPNAIGKNAIDKKNSESQYQMESILPETTKSGV
;
A
#
# COMPACT_ATOMS: atom_id res chain seq x y z
N MET A 1 22.21 4.25 1.49
CA MET A 1 20.78 4.12 1.10
C MET A 1 20.07 5.47 1.05
N ARG A 2 20.19 6.34 2.07
CA ARG A 2 19.64 7.71 2.09
C ARG A 2 19.96 8.55 0.83
N ASN A 3 21.23 8.60 0.40
CA ASN A 3 21.66 9.40 -0.76
C ASN A 3 21.10 8.94 -2.12
N LYS A 4 20.57 7.71 -2.23
CA LYS A 4 20.02 7.18 -3.49
C LYS A 4 18.49 7.27 -3.57
N LEU A 5 17.81 7.22 -2.42
CA LEU A 5 16.34 7.27 -2.35
C LEU A 5 15.79 8.68 -2.14
N LYS A 6 16.59 9.64 -1.64
CA LYS A 6 16.16 11.00 -1.26
C LYS A 6 14.98 11.03 -0.26
N ILE A 7 14.89 10.02 0.61
CA ILE A 7 13.83 9.90 1.64
C ILE A 7 14.44 10.19 3.02
N ASN A 8 13.75 11.00 3.82
CA ASN A 8 14.10 11.22 5.23
C ASN A 8 13.48 10.13 6.11
N LEU A 9 14.23 9.06 6.38
CA LEU A 9 13.76 7.95 7.22
C LEU A 9 14.06 8.22 8.70
N SER A 10 13.03 8.15 9.54
CA SER A 10 13.17 8.25 11.00
C SER A 10 13.81 6.98 11.59
N GLY A 11 14.39 7.08 12.79
CA GLY A 11 14.92 5.93 13.52
C GLY A 11 13.88 4.87 13.90
N PHE A 12 12.59 5.19 13.77
CA PHE A 12 11.45 4.31 14.02
C PHE A 12 10.99 3.55 12.77
N THR A 13 11.69 3.68 11.64
CA THR A 13 11.30 3.00 10.40
C THR A 13 11.49 1.49 10.53
N ASN A 14 10.41 0.72 10.41
CA ASN A 14 10.46 -0.74 10.44
C ASN A 14 11.23 -1.31 9.22
N ILE A 15 11.95 -2.42 9.40
CA ILE A 15 12.78 -3.06 8.36
C ILE A 15 11.98 -3.45 7.12
N TYR A 16 10.71 -3.84 7.25
CA TYR A 16 9.88 -4.18 6.08
C TYR A 16 9.74 -2.99 5.13
N THR A 17 9.73 -1.76 5.67
CA THR A 17 9.67 -0.54 4.89
C THR A 17 10.96 -0.37 4.09
N LEU A 18 12.11 -0.58 4.73
CA LEU A 18 13.40 -0.48 4.04
C LEU A 18 13.47 -1.46 2.88
N PHE A 19 12.97 -2.67 3.07
CA PHE A 19 12.94 -3.70 2.05
C PHE A 19 11.98 -3.34 0.89
N LEU A 20 10.80 -2.81 1.19
CA LEU A 20 9.85 -2.30 0.20
C LEU A 20 10.49 -1.21 -0.67
N LEU A 21 11.07 -0.18 -0.04
CA LEU A 21 11.68 0.96 -0.73
C LEU A 21 12.88 0.53 -1.60
N LYS A 22 13.73 -0.36 -1.06
CA LYS A 22 14.86 -0.95 -1.81
C LYS A 22 14.39 -1.68 -3.06
N SER A 23 13.32 -2.45 -2.93
CA SER A 23 12.82 -3.30 -4.00
C SER A 23 12.16 -2.49 -5.12
N ILE A 24 11.42 -1.43 -4.76
CA ILE A 24 10.91 -0.45 -5.72
C ILE A 24 12.05 0.20 -6.50
N TYR A 25 13.11 0.63 -5.81
CA TYR A 25 14.29 1.23 -6.44
C TYR A 25 14.99 0.27 -7.41
N GLN A 26 15.08 -1.02 -7.06
CA GLN A 26 15.71 -2.05 -7.87
C GLN A 26 14.78 -2.67 -8.93
N LEU A 27 13.51 -2.26 -8.98
CA LEU A 27 12.56 -2.81 -9.93
C LEU A 27 12.97 -2.41 -11.36
N ASN A 28 13.16 -3.41 -12.22
CA ASN A 28 13.51 -3.22 -13.63
C ASN A 28 12.31 -2.67 -14.41
N LYS A 29 12.58 -2.07 -15.58
CA LYS A 29 11.52 -1.65 -16.52
C LYS A 29 10.65 -2.86 -16.88
N ASN A 30 9.33 -2.66 -16.89
CA ASN A 30 8.29 -3.69 -17.04
C ASN A 30 8.27 -4.75 -15.93
N GLY A 31 9.06 -4.58 -14.87
CA GLY A 31 9.07 -5.43 -13.69
C GLY A 31 7.84 -5.20 -12.81
N ARG A 32 7.52 -6.22 -11.99
CA ARG A 32 6.39 -6.22 -11.06
C ARG A 32 6.85 -6.70 -9.69
N ALA A 33 6.20 -6.22 -8.64
CA ALA A 33 6.39 -6.69 -7.28
C ALA A 33 5.06 -6.67 -6.52
N ALA A 34 4.94 -7.60 -5.57
CA ALA A 34 3.81 -7.68 -4.65
C ALA A 34 4.34 -7.89 -3.23
N TYR A 35 3.74 -7.19 -2.28
CA TYR A 35 4.10 -7.26 -0.86
C TYR A 35 2.88 -7.51 -0.01
N ILE A 36 3.05 -8.28 1.07
CA ILE A 36 2.14 -8.31 2.21
C ILE A 36 2.93 -7.75 3.39
N ILE A 37 2.50 -6.61 3.92
CA ILE A 37 3.18 -5.89 5.00
C ILE A 37 2.15 -5.32 5.98
N PRO A 38 2.56 -4.97 7.21
CA PRO A 38 1.70 -4.25 8.14
C PRO A 38 1.15 -2.97 7.51
N SER A 39 -0.14 -2.66 7.72
CA SER A 39 -0.76 -1.47 7.13
C SER A 39 -0.56 -0.20 7.98
N GLU A 40 0.07 -0.31 9.15
CA GLU A 40 0.36 0.81 10.08
C GLU A 40 1.20 1.94 9.48
N PHE A 41 1.96 1.69 8.40
CA PHE A 41 2.67 2.77 7.71
C PHE A 41 1.71 3.78 7.05
N LEU A 42 0.43 3.42 6.88
CA LEU A 42 -0.56 4.31 6.27
C LEU A 42 -0.98 5.44 7.22
N ASN A 43 -1.08 5.21 8.54
CA ASN A 43 -1.51 6.21 9.54
C ASN A 43 -0.43 6.67 10.53
N SER A 44 0.82 6.29 10.33
CA SER A 44 1.91 6.68 11.23
C SER A 44 2.68 7.91 10.73
N ASP A 45 3.29 8.64 11.68
CA ASP A 45 4.15 9.79 11.37
C ASP A 45 5.37 9.39 10.54
N TYR A 46 5.97 8.22 10.83
CA TYR A 46 7.06 7.67 10.02
C TYR A 46 6.57 7.24 8.62
N GLY A 47 5.28 6.92 8.50
CA GLY A 47 4.54 6.59 7.29
C GLY A 47 4.56 7.66 6.20
N LYS A 48 4.64 8.94 6.59
CA LYS A 48 4.53 10.10 5.68
C LYS A 48 5.47 9.99 4.48
N TYR A 49 6.76 9.81 4.74
CA TYR A 49 7.77 9.74 3.68
C TYR A 49 7.69 8.46 2.85
N ILE A 50 7.13 7.40 3.42
CA ILE A 50 6.92 6.12 2.73
C ILE A 50 5.77 6.29 1.72
N LYS A 51 4.65 6.88 2.15
CA LYS A 51 3.52 7.19 1.27
C LYS A 51 3.94 8.12 0.13
N GLU A 52 4.69 9.17 0.44
CA GLU A 52 5.24 10.10 -0.56
C GLU A 52 6.12 9.36 -1.58
N TYR A 53 7.02 8.49 -1.12
CA TYR A 53 7.85 7.71 -2.03
C TYR A 53 7.03 6.74 -2.90
N LEU A 54 6.03 6.07 -2.34
CA LEU A 54 5.16 5.17 -3.09
C LEU A 54 4.42 5.91 -4.21
N LEU A 55 3.85 7.08 -3.90
CA LEU A 55 3.13 7.93 -4.86
C LEU A 55 4.04 8.49 -5.96
N THR A 56 5.30 8.81 -5.63
CA THR A 56 6.27 9.39 -6.57
C THR A 56 7.13 8.37 -7.31
N SER A 57 7.07 7.09 -6.94
CA SER A 57 7.91 6.04 -7.52
C SER A 57 7.53 5.61 -8.95
N ASP A 58 6.39 6.08 -9.47
CA ASP A 58 5.73 5.61 -10.70
C ASP A 58 5.38 4.10 -10.71
N THR A 59 5.64 3.39 -9.61
CA THR A 59 5.42 1.92 -9.54
C THR A 59 4.13 1.51 -8.86
N LEU A 60 3.60 2.29 -7.93
CA LEU A 60 2.39 1.93 -7.17
C LEU A 60 1.19 1.70 -8.10
N ARG A 61 0.45 0.61 -7.90
CA ARG A 61 -0.78 0.29 -8.65
C ARG A 61 -1.98 0.10 -7.73
N HIS A 62 -1.79 -0.64 -6.64
CA HIS A 62 -2.89 -0.96 -5.74
C HIS A 62 -2.43 -1.07 -4.30
N ILE A 63 -3.26 -0.58 -3.38
CA ILE A 63 -3.18 -0.88 -1.95
C ILE A 63 -4.49 -1.53 -1.50
N ILE A 64 -4.39 -2.74 -0.98
CA ILE A 64 -5.53 -3.51 -0.48
C ILE A 64 -5.31 -3.70 1.02
N THR A 65 -6.18 -3.14 1.85
CA THR A 65 -6.16 -3.34 3.30
C THR A 65 -7.19 -4.41 3.69
N PHE A 66 -7.00 -5.03 4.85
CA PHE A 66 -7.94 -5.98 5.42
C PHE A 66 -8.66 -5.37 6.63
N GLY A 67 -9.92 -5.74 6.83
CA GLY A 67 -10.69 -5.30 8.01
C GLY A 67 -10.13 -5.89 9.31
N PHE A 68 -10.18 -5.12 10.40
CA PHE A 68 -9.61 -5.50 11.72
C PHE A 68 -10.16 -6.82 12.28
N ARG A 69 -11.39 -7.21 11.91
CA ARG A 69 -12.02 -8.46 12.35
C ARG A 69 -11.52 -9.70 11.61
N GLN A 70 -10.72 -9.53 10.56
CA GLN A 70 -10.03 -10.61 9.88
C GLN A 70 -8.60 -10.66 10.38
N ASN A 71 -8.34 -11.53 11.38
CA ASN A 71 -6.98 -11.99 11.60
C ASN A 71 -6.57 -12.78 10.36
N ILE A 72 -5.80 -12.15 9.47
CA ILE A 72 -5.26 -12.81 8.28
C ILE A 72 -4.18 -13.83 8.68
N PHE A 73 -3.54 -13.60 9.83
CA PHE A 73 -2.52 -14.45 10.39
C PHE A 73 -2.93 -14.81 11.83
N ASP A 74 -3.17 -16.10 12.07
CA ASP A 74 -3.68 -16.59 13.36
C ASP A 74 -2.71 -16.31 14.52
N ASP A 75 -1.41 -16.32 14.24
CA ASP A 75 -0.34 -16.14 15.24
C ASP A 75 0.23 -14.72 15.32
N ALA A 76 -0.38 -13.74 14.64
CA ALA A 76 0.13 -12.36 14.62
C ALA A 76 -0.97 -11.32 14.84
N LEU A 77 -0.84 -10.55 15.93
CA LEU A 77 -1.65 -9.37 16.21
C LEU A 77 -1.16 -8.18 15.38
N THR A 78 -1.35 -8.23 14.06
CA THR A 78 -0.92 -7.15 13.16
C THR A 78 -1.94 -6.86 12.08
N THR A 79 -2.03 -5.58 11.70
CA THR A 79 -2.78 -5.20 10.50
C THR A 79 -2.05 -5.68 9.26
N SER A 80 -2.71 -5.69 8.11
CA SER A 80 -2.07 -6.14 6.88
C SER A 80 -2.57 -5.36 5.68
N ALA A 81 -1.68 -5.16 4.72
CA ALA A 81 -1.98 -4.63 3.41
C ALA A 81 -1.22 -5.40 2.33
N ILE A 82 -1.89 -5.63 1.19
CA ILE A 82 -1.23 -6.01 -0.06
C ILE A 82 -0.86 -4.74 -0.81
N ILE A 83 0.40 -4.63 -1.22
CA ILE A 83 0.90 -3.56 -2.09
C ILE A 83 1.27 -4.17 -3.44
N LEU A 84 0.62 -3.71 -4.51
CA LEU A 84 0.90 -4.13 -5.88
C LEU A 84 1.64 -3.03 -6.64
N LEU A 85 2.78 -3.39 -7.26
CA LEU A 85 3.73 -2.47 -7.89
C LEU A 85 4.09 -2.94 -9.30
N ALA A 86 4.01 -2.07 -10.31
CA ALA A 86 4.45 -2.36 -11.67
C ALA A 86 5.20 -1.16 -12.25
N LYS A 87 6.35 -1.38 -12.89
CA LYS A 87 7.16 -0.31 -13.49
C LYS A 87 6.95 -0.23 -15.00
N ASP A 88 5.79 0.26 -15.40
CA ASP A 88 5.37 0.46 -16.78
C ASP A 88 4.80 1.88 -16.98
N LYS A 89 4.16 2.15 -18.13
CA LYS A 89 3.61 3.47 -18.46
C LYS A 89 2.26 3.80 -17.79
N ASN A 90 1.66 2.85 -17.08
CA ASN A 90 0.34 3.01 -16.46
C ASN A 90 0.48 3.47 -15.01
N ASP A 91 1.14 4.59 -14.80
CA ASP A 91 1.67 5.03 -13.51
C ASP A 91 0.91 6.19 -12.85
N LYS A 92 -0.14 6.70 -13.48
CA LYS A 92 -0.83 7.93 -13.02
C LYS A 92 -1.75 7.72 -11.83
N GLN A 93 -2.36 6.55 -11.74
CA GLN A 93 -3.40 6.27 -10.76
C GLN A 93 -2.97 5.17 -9.78
N VAL A 94 -3.54 5.21 -8.59
CA VAL A 94 -3.47 4.11 -7.62
C VAL A 94 -4.87 3.73 -7.20
N CYS A 95 -5.15 2.43 -7.20
CA CYS A 95 -6.42 1.89 -6.71
C CYS A 95 -6.33 1.58 -5.22
N LEU A 96 -7.38 1.92 -4.48
CA LEU A 96 -7.47 1.67 -3.05
C LEU A 96 -8.66 0.74 -2.76
N SER A 97 -8.47 -0.30 -1.95
CA SER A 97 -9.53 -1.27 -1.65
C SER A 97 -9.44 -1.81 -0.23
N VAL A 98 -10.61 -2.12 0.33
CA VAL A 98 -10.75 -2.73 1.67
C VAL A 98 -11.40 -4.10 1.52
N ALA A 99 -10.72 -5.12 2.02
CA ALA A 99 -11.18 -6.50 2.09
C ALA A 99 -11.65 -6.79 3.52
N ASP A 100 -12.91 -6.50 3.79
CA ASP A 100 -13.55 -6.69 5.11
C ASP A 100 -14.58 -7.81 5.13
N SER A 101 -14.75 -8.53 4.02
CA SER A 101 -15.69 -9.64 3.90
C SER A 101 -15.31 -10.53 2.73
N ILE A 102 -15.74 -11.79 2.80
CA ILE A 102 -15.57 -12.79 1.73
C ILE A 102 -16.15 -12.28 0.40
N GLY A 103 -17.27 -11.55 0.43
CA GLY A 103 -17.86 -10.94 -0.77
C GLY A 103 -16.93 -9.93 -1.47
N LYS A 104 -16.08 -9.21 -0.72
CA LYS A 104 -15.09 -8.29 -1.29
C LYS A 104 -13.82 -8.99 -1.79
N LEU A 105 -13.55 -10.23 -1.35
CA LEU A 105 -12.46 -11.05 -1.91
C LEU A 105 -12.68 -11.38 -3.40
N ASN A 106 -13.93 -11.55 -3.84
CA ASN A 106 -14.25 -11.72 -5.27
C ASN A 106 -13.88 -10.49 -6.10
N GLY A 107 -14.01 -9.29 -5.52
CA GLY A 107 -13.50 -8.06 -6.11
C GLY A 107 -11.97 -8.09 -6.29
N ILE A 108 -11.25 -8.69 -5.34
CA ILE A 108 -9.79 -8.86 -5.42
C ILE A 108 -9.39 -9.83 -6.53
N ALA A 109 -10.10 -10.95 -6.71
CA ALA A 109 -9.83 -11.86 -7.82
C ALA A 109 -9.93 -11.14 -9.18
N THR A 110 -10.89 -10.23 -9.33
CA THR A 110 -11.04 -9.40 -10.53
C THR A 110 -9.86 -8.43 -10.70
N ILE A 111 -9.40 -7.81 -9.61
CA ILE A 111 -8.21 -6.94 -9.61
C ILE A 111 -6.97 -7.73 -10.06
N ILE A 112 -6.74 -8.91 -9.49
CA ILE A 112 -5.59 -9.77 -9.78
C ILE A 112 -5.59 -10.20 -11.25
N ASN A 113 -6.75 -10.62 -11.78
CA ASN A 113 -6.86 -11.07 -13.17
C ASN A 113 -6.57 -9.97 -14.19
N ASN A 114 -6.81 -8.71 -13.84
CA ASN A 114 -6.59 -7.56 -14.72
C ASN A 114 -5.26 -6.82 -14.43
N TYR A 115 -4.49 -7.27 -13.45
CA TYR A 115 -3.23 -6.64 -13.05
C TYR A 115 -2.15 -6.77 -14.15
N PRO A 116 -1.38 -5.70 -14.47
CA PRO A 116 -1.21 -4.45 -13.72
C PRO A 116 -2.14 -3.31 -14.15
N ASN A 117 -3.02 -3.56 -15.12
CA ASN A 117 -3.84 -2.54 -15.77
C ASN A 117 -5.25 -2.42 -15.18
N ALA A 118 -5.50 -3.07 -14.05
CA ALA A 118 -6.78 -3.01 -13.36
C ALA A 118 -7.03 -1.57 -12.86
N ILE A 119 -7.93 -0.84 -13.53
CA ILE A 119 -8.48 0.42 -13.00
C ILE A 119 -9.70 0.04 -12.17
N GLY A 120 -9.50 -0.05 -10.85
CA GLY A 120 -10.59 -0.23 -9.91
C GLY A 120 -11.47 1.03 -9.83
N LYS A 121 -12.72 0.87 -9.39
CA LYS A 121 -13.68 1.99 -9.22
C LYS A 121 -13.20 3.08 -8.24
N ASN A 122 -12.21 2.77 -7.39
CA ASN A 122 -11.64 3.66 -6.37
C ASN A 122 -10.21 4.10 -6.73
N ALA A 123 -9.97 4.43 -8.00
CA ALA A 123 -8.70 4.95 -8.45
C ALA A 123 -8.55 6.43 -8.04
N ILE A 124 -7.42 6.78 -7.45
CA ILE A 124 -7.05 8.16 -7.14
C ILE A 124 -5.85 8.59 -8.00
N ASP A 125 -5.77 9.87 -8.33
CA ASP A 125 -4.62 10.45 -9.03
C ASP A 125 -3.46 10.64 -8.07
N LYS A 126 -2.28 10.07 -8.36
CA LYS A 126 -1.12 10.14 -7.46
C LYS A 126 -0.59 11.56 -7.22
N LYS A 127 -0.87 12.50 -8.12
CA LYS A 127 -0.41 13.90 -8.02
C LYS A 127 -1.38 14.81 -7.27
N ASN A 128 -2.52 14.30 -6.82
CA ASN A 128 -3.46 15.07 -6.01
C ASN A 128 -2.89 15.30 -4.60
N SER A 129 -3.01 16.53 -4.07
CA SER A 129 -2.62 16.89 -2.69
C SER A 129 -3.33 16.06 -1.62
N GLU A 130 -4.50 15.49 -1.93
CA GLU A 130 -5.29 14.67 -1.01
C GLU A 130 -4.90 13.19 -1.00
N SER A 131 -4.00 12.75 -1.90
CA SER A 131 -3.69 11.33 -2.10
C SER A 131 -3.24 10.61 -0.82
N GLN A 132 -2.45 11.29 0.03
CA GLN A 132 -1.99 10.70 1.29
C GLN A 132 -3.17 10.48 2.28
N TYR A 133 -4.09 11.44 2.36
CA TYR A 133 -5.29 11.31 3.20
C TYR A 133 -6.23 10.23 2.66
N GLN A 134 -6.34 10.08 1.33
CA GLN A 134 -7.11 9.00 0.71
C GLN A 134 -6.49 7.62 0.96
N MET A 135 -5.17 7.51 1.03
CA MET A 135 -4.49 6.28 1.44
C MET A 135 -4.71 5.94 2.93
N GLU A 136 -4.87 6.95 3.78
CA GLU A 136 -5.21 6.77 5.20
C GLU A 136 -6.66 6.30 5.39
N SER A 137 -7.58 6.79 4.58
CA SER A 137 -9.03 6.52 4.74
C SER A 137 -9.45 5.08 4.43
N ILE A 138 -8.58 4.28 3.82
CA ILE A 138 -8.81 2.84 3.60
C ILE A 138 -8.36 1.96 4.77
N LEU A 139 -7.81 2.55 5.83
CA LEU A 139 -7.58 1.81 7.05
C LEU A 139 -8.92 1.53 7.76
N PRO A 140 -9.09 0.33 8.35
CA PRO A 140 -10.23 0.09 9.20
C PRO A 140 -10.20 1.03 10.42
N GLU A 141 -11.35 1.60 10.78
CA GLU A 141 -11.48 2.34 12.03
C GLU A 141 -11.10 1.43 13.20
N THR A 142 -10.15 1.85 14.03
CA THR A 142 -9.91 1.21 15.32
C THR A 142 -11.16 1.46 16.17
N THR A 143 -12.03 0.46 16.27
CA THR A 143 -13.05 0.48 17.32
C THR A 143 -12.27 0.55 18.63
N LYS A 144 -12.38 1.67 19.36
CA LYS A 144 -11.86 1.77 20.72
C LYS A 144 -12.43 0.56 21.46
N SER A 145 -11.59 -0.44 21.77
CA SER A 145 -11.94 -1.43 22.77
C SER A 145 -12.11 -0.64 24.06
N GLY A 146 -13.36 -0.51 24.49
CA GLY A 146 -13.68 0.06 25.79
C GLY A 146 -12.86 -0.67 26.86
N VAL A 147 -12.13 0.12 27.62
CA VAL A 147 -11.80 -0.16 29.01
C VAL A 147 -12.54 0.89 29.81
#